data_AF-A0AA40VWA9-F1
#
_entry.id   AF-A0AA40VWA9-F1
#
_cell.length_a   1.000
_cell.length_b   1.000
_cell.length_c   1.000
_cell.angle_alpha   90.00
_cell.angle_beta   90.00
_cell.angle_gamma   90.00
#
_symmetry.space_group_name_H-M   'P 1'
#
loop_
_entity.id
_entity.type
_entity.pdbx_description
1 polymer ?
#
loop_
_entity_poly.entity_id
_entity_poly.type
_entity_poly.pdbx_seq_one_letter_code
_entity_poly.pdbx_strand_id
1 'polypeptide(L)'
;MARKQATVTISAEGRDKGKVFVLTELSAYDAEDWAGRALFALMNAGVEIPDNIAEAGLAGVAALGIKAIAKLPFDSAKPLLDRMMECVQIQPSPGVIRPLISDDVEEVGTLLTLRKQVLGLHLDFSMAVAPSTSGSKPGQAAARG
;
A
#
# COMPACT_ATOMS: atom_id res chain seq x y z
N MET A 1 -7.08 -19.62 4.01
CA MET A 1 -7.29 -18.58 2.98
C MET A 1 -6.00 -17.80 2.80
N ALA A 2 -5.58 -17.47 1.58
CA ALA A 2 -4.39 -16.66 1.35
C ALA A 2 -4.70 -15.17 1.54
N ARG A 3 -3.79 -14.43 2.18
CA ARG A 3 -3.87 -12.97 2.36
C ARG A 3 -3.83 -12.25 1.00
N LYS A 4 -4.58 -11.15 0.84
CA LYS A 4 -4.52 -10.29 -0.35
C LYS A 4 -3.11 -9.78 -0.58
N GLN A 5 -2.75 -9.71 -1.85
CA GLN A 5 -1.44 -9.23 -2.29
C GLN A 5 -1.57 -8.29 -3.47
N ALA A 6 -0.63 -7.35 -3.57
CA ALA A 6 -0.49 -6.46 -4.71
C ALA A 6 0.99 -6.34 -5.11
N THR A 7 1.26 -6.36 -6.41
CA THR A 7 2.58 -6.03 -6.95
C THR A 7 2.58 -4.60 -7.45
N VAL A 8 3.55 -3.81 -6.99
CA VAL A 8 3.68 -2.38 -7.30
C VAL A 8 5.02 -2.16 -7.99
N THR A 9 4.98 -1.70 -9.24
CA THR A 9 6.17 -1.26 -9.98
C THR A 9 6.22 0.26 -9.98
N ILE A 10 7.35 0.83 -9.58
CA ILE A 10 7.53 2.29 -9.57
C ILE A 10 7.76 2.78 -10.99
N SER A 11 6.82 3.58 -11.51
CA SER A 11 6.89 4.16 -12.86
C SER A 11 7.44 5.60 -12.88
N ALA A 12 7.42 6.29 -11.74
CA ALA A 12 7.93 7.65 -11.64
C ALA A 12 9.44 7.71 -11.95
N GLU A 13 9.87 8.77 -12.61
CA GLU A 13 11.31 9.03 -12.83
C GLU A 13 12.04 9.20 -11.49
N GLY A 14 13.29 8.71 -11.42
CA GLY A 14 14.12 8.77 -10.22
C GLY A 14 14.89 7.48 -9.96
N ARG A 15 15.58 7.41 -8.82
CA ARG A 15 16.44 6.25 -8.45
C ARG A 15 15.64 4.96 -8.21
N ASP A 16 14.36 5.09 -7.87
CA ASP A 16 13.49 3.95 -7.62
C ASP A 16 12.74 3.45 -8.87
N LYS A 17 12.90 4.10 -10.03
CA LYS A 17 12.17 3.72 -11.24
C LYS A 17 12.45 2.27 -11.62
N GLY A 18 11.38 1.51 -11.85
CA GLY A 18 11.44 0.10 -12.20
C GLY A 18 11.62 -0.85 -11.01
N LYS A 19 11.85 -0.35 -9.78
CA LYS A 19 11.81 -1.21 -8.59
C LYS A 19 10.42 -1.81 -8.42
N VAL A 20 10.38 -3.08 -8.05
CA VAL A 20 9.17 -3.87 -7.87
C VAL A 20 9.01 -4.21 -6.40
N PHE A 21 7.82 -3.96 -5.86
CA PHE A 21 7.46 -4.26 -4.48
C PHE A 21 6.27 -5.21 -4.44
N VAL A 22 6.27 -6.11 -3.47
CA VAL A 22 5.18 -7.05 -3.20
C VAL A 22 4.59 -6.69 -1.85
N LEU A 23 3.32 -6.31 -1.85
CA LEU A 23 2.56 -5.92 -0.68
C LEU A 23 1.67 -7.08 -0.27
N THR A 24 1.64 -7.39 1.03
CA THR A 24 0.72 -8.38 1.61
C THR A 24 -0.06 -7.72 2.73
N GLU A 25 -1.38 -7.92 2.76
CA GLU A 25 -2.21 -7.40 3.85
C GLU A 25 -1.83 -8.02 5.19
N LEU A 26 -2.14 -7.31 6.27
CA LEU A 26 -2.09 -7.80 7.62
C LEU A 26 -3.11 -8.93 7.81
N SER A 27 -2.89 -9.79 8.81
CA SER A 27 -3.94 -10.72 9.24
C SER A 27 -5.13 -9.94 9.81
N ALA A 28 -6.32 -10.55 9.91
CA ALA A 28 -7.48 -9.86 10.47
C ALA A 28 -7.22 -9.29 11.87
N TYR A 29 -6.54 -10.04 12.74
CA TYR A 29 -6.16 -9.60 14.09
C TYR A 29 -5.16 -8.44 14.07
N ASP A 30 -4.15 -8.53 13.20
CA ASP A 30 -3.16 -7.46 13.06
C ASP A 30 -3.76 -6.18 12.47
N ALA A 31 -4.70 -6.34 11.53
CA ALA A 31 -5.41 -5.23 10.91
C ALA A 31 -6.35 -4.53 11.91
N GLU A 32 -7.05 -5.30 12.75
CA GLU A 32 -7.88 -4.76 13.83
C GLU A 32 -7.03 -3.98 14.85
N ASP A 33 -5.93 -4.55 15.35
CA ASP A 33 -5.04 -3.86 16.29
C ASP A 33 -4.47 -2.56 15.67
N TRP A 34 -3.98 -2.64 14.43
CA TRP A 34 -3.44 -1.48 13.72
C TRP A 34 -4.49 -0.39 13.49
N ALA A 35 -5.67 -0.75 12.99
CA ALA A 35 -6.76 0.19 12.72
C ALA A 35 -7.32 0.80 14.00
N GLY A 36 -7.46 -0.01 15.06
CA GLY A 36 -7.89 0.45 16.38
C GLY A 36 -6.92 1.48 16.96
N ARG A 37 -5.61 1.18 16.96
CA ARG A 37 -4.58 2.13 17.40
C ARG A 37 -4.63 3.44 16.62
N ALA A 38 -4.80 3.37 15.28
CA ALA A 38 -4.93 4.56 14.45
C ALA A 38 -6.16 5.39 14.83
N LEU A 39 -7.32 4.74 14.98
CA LEU A 39 -8.57 5.38 15.38
C LEU A 39 -8.45 6.06 16.75
N PHE A 40 -7.99 5.34 17.77
CA PHE A 40 -7.81 5.90 19.11
C PHE A 40 -6.79 7.03 19.16
N ALA A 41 -5.69 6.93 18.39
CA ALA A 41 -4.69 7.98 18.32
C ALA A 41 -5.27 9.29 17.74
N LEU A 42 -6.09 9.18 16.68
CA LEU A 42 -6.80 10.32 16.09
C LEU A 42 -7.79 10.95 17.06
N MET A 43 -8.60 10.13 17.74
CA MET A 43 -9.58 10.61 18.72
C MET A 43 -8.90 11.31 19.90
N ASN A 44 -7.83 10.74 20.44
CA ASN A 44 -7.06 11.33 21.54
C ASN A 44 -6.37 12.64 21.14
N ALA A 45 -6.03 12.81 19.86
CA ALA A 45 -5.52 14.06 19.32
C ALA A 45 -6.63 15.09 19.02
N GLY A 46 -7.91 14.78 19.33
CA GLY A 46 -9.05 15.66 19.07
C GLY A 46 -9.38 15.81 17.58
N VAL A 47 -9.09 14.79 16.77
CA VAL A 47 -9.54 14.71 15.38
C VAL A 47 -10.97 14.15 15.37
N GLU A 48 -11.90 14.91 14.84
CA GLU A 48 -13.29 14.46 14.64
C GLU A 48 -13.36 13.49 13.46
N ILE A 49 -13.91 12.31 13.70
CA ILE A 49 -14.08 11.25 12.71
C ILE A 49 -15.53 11.31 12.21
N PRO A 50 -15.79 11.58 10.92
CA PRO A 50 -17.14 11.57 10.37
C PRO A 50 -17.76 10.17 10.39
N ASP A 51 -19.06 10.07 10.69
CA ASP A 51 -19.80 8.80 10.70
C ASP A 51 -19.76 8.06 9.35
N ASN A 52 -19.67 8.81 8.25
CA ASN A 52 -19.63 8.28 6.89
C ASN A 52 -18.21 8.07 6.34
N ILE A 53 -17.18 8.07 7.20
CA ILE A 53 -15.78 7.91 6.77
C ILE A 53 -15.55 6.62 5.97
N ALA A 54 -16.23 5.54 6.34
CA ALA A 54 -16.14 4.25 5.65
C ALA A 54 -16.71 4.34 4.22
N GLU A 55 -17.77 5.11 4.02
CA GLU A 55 -18.40 5.34 2.72
C GLU A 55 -17.54 6.25 1.82
N ALA A 56 -16.82 7.20 2.43
CA ALA A 56 -15.94 8.14 1.73
C ALA A 56 -14.63 7.51 1.22
N GLY A 57 -14.34 6.27 1.63
CA GLY A 57 -13.20 5.49 1.17
C GLY A 57 -11.85 6.21 1.32
N LEU A 58 -10.94 6.03 0.35
CA LEU A 58 -9.57 6.57 0.44
C LEU A 58 -9.56 8.11 0.46
N ALA A 59 -10.53 8.75 -0.17
CA ALA A 59 -10.65 10.21 -0.14
C ALA A 59 -11.00 10.71 1.27
N GLY A 60 -11.93 10.03 1.95
CA GLY A 60 -12.24 10.29 3.35
C GLY A 60 -11.03 10.08 4.26
N VAL A 61 -10.34 8.95 4.11
CA VAL A 61 -9.12 8.64 4.88
C VAL A 61 -8.01 9.65 4.61
N ALA A 62 -7.80 10.07 3.36
CA ALA A 62 -6.80 11.10 3.03
C ALA A 62 -7.14 12.45 3.66
N ALA A 63 -8.41 12.86 3.62
CA ALA A 63 -8.87 14.10 4.25
C ALA A 63 -8.67 14.06 5.79
N LEU A 64 -8.95 12.92 6.42
CA LEU A 64 -8.62 12.71 7.84
C LEU A 64 -7.12 12.74 8.10
N GLY A 65 -6.32 12.11 7.25
CA GLY A 65 -4.86 12.12 7.35
C GLY A 65 -4.28 13.54 7.34
N ILE A 66 -4.80 14.43 6.48
CA ILE A 66 -4.39 15.84 6.47
C ILE A 66 -4.72 16.53 7.81
N LYS A 67 -5.93 16.31 8.35
CA LYS A 67 -6.30 16.84 9.68
C LYS A 67 -5.42 16.26 10.79
N ALA A 68 -5.04 14.99 10.68
CA ALA A 68 -4.20 14.30 11.64
C ALA A 68 -2.80 14.91 11.73
N ILE A 69 -2.19 15.31 10.60
CA ILE A 69 -0.84 15.91 10.58
C ILE A 69 -0.73 17.13 11.50
N ALA A 70 -1.79 17.92 11.63
CA ALA A 70 -1.79 19.14 12.45
C ALA A 70 -1.90 18.87 13.97
N LYS A 71 -2.40 17.69 14.37
CA LYS A 71 -2.81 17.40 15.76
C LYS A 71 -2.11 16.19 16.37
N LEU A 72 -1.76 15.20 15.55
CA LEU A 72 -1.24 13.93 16.01
C LEU A 72 0.28 14.03 16.24
N PRO A 73 0.79 13.77 17.45
CA PRO A 73 2.22 13.73 17.69
C PRO A 73 2.89 12.67 16.83
N PHE A 74 4.08 12.97 16.31
CA PHE A 74 4.81 12.04 15.46
C PHE A 74 5.11 10.72 16.17
N ASP A 75 5.43 10.74 17.46
CA ASP A 75 5.71 9.53 18.24
C ASP A 75 4.49 8.59 18.36
N SER A 76 3.28 9.13 18.28
CA SER A 76 2.04 8.34 18.22
C SER A 76 1.78 7.79 16.82
N ALA A 77 2.15 8.54 15.77
CA ALA A 77 1.95 8.15 14.38
C ALA A 77 3.00 7.14 13.89
N LYS A 78 4.26 7.28 14.34
CA LYS A 78 5.40 6.53 13.84
C LYS A 78 5.22 5.01 13.92
N PRO A 79 4.75 4.41 15.04
CA PRO A 79 4.55 2.96 15.11
C PRO A 79 3.51 2.45 14.09
N LEU A 80 2.48 3.24 13.80
CA LEU A 80 1.47 2.89 12.79
C LEU A 80 2.06 2.93 11.39
N LEU A 81 2.88 3.94 11.10
CA LEU A 81 3.60 4.06 9.85
C LEU A 81 4.63 2.93 9.71
N ASP A 82 5.38 2.60 10.74
CA ASP A 82 6.35 1.50 10.69
C ASP A 82 5.63 0.17 10.40
N ARG A 83 4.52 -0.11 11.09
CA ARG A 83 3.71 -1.30 10.87
C ARG A 83 3.17 -1.43 9.44
N MET A 84 2.81 -0.31 8.80
CA MET A 84 2.42 -0.34 7.38
C MET A 84 3.56 -0.80 6.46
N MET A 85 4.82 -0.48 6.79
CA MET A 85 5.96 -0.87 5.94
C MET A 85 6.33 -2.34 6.10
N GLU A 86 5.91 -2.99 7.19
CA GLU A 86 6.07 -4.44 7.36
C GLU A 86 5.22 -5.25 6.38
N CYS A 87 4.18 -4.64 5.80
CA CYS A 87 3.41 -5.21 4.69
C CYS A 87 4.18 -5.24 3.36
N VAL A 88 5.33 -4.57 3.27
CA VAL A 88 6.04 -4.33 2.02
C VAL A 88 7.31 -5.18 1.94
N GLN A 89 7.46 -5.89 0.83
CA GLN A 89 8.65 -6.62 0.43
C GLN A 89 9.16 -6.07 -0.90
N ILE A 90 10.46 -6.21 -1.17
CA ILE A 90 11.04 -5.87 -2.47
C ILE A 90 11.30 -7.14 -3.28
N GLN A 91 11.11 -7.03 -4.60
CA GLN A 91 11.46 -8.03 -5.59
C GLN A 91 12.58 -7.49 -6.50
N PRO A 92 13.87 -7.64 -6.12
CA PRO A 92 14.98 -7.12 -6.91
C PRO A 92 15.22 -7.91 -8.20
N SER A 93 14.77 -9.17 -8.27
CA SER A 93 14.86 -10.02 -9.46
C SER A 93 13.71 -11.03 -9.51
N PRO A 94 13.42 -11.63 -10.68
CA PRO A 94 12.40 -12.68 -10.79
C PRO A 94 12.68 -13.83 -9.82
N GLY A 95 11.70 -14.17 -8.98
CA GLY A 95 11.79 -15.28 -8.02
C GLY A 95 12.45 -14.94 -6.67
N VAL A 96 12.92 -13.71 -6.46
CA VAL A 96 13.48 -13.28 -5.19
C VAL A 96 12.56 -12.24 -4.56
N ILE A 97 11.89 -12.58 -3.46
CA ILE A 97 11.09 -11.66 -2.65
C ILE A 97 11.66 -11.67 -1.23
N ARG A 98 11.96 -10.49 -0.69
CA ARG A 98 12.51 -10.36 0.67
C ARG A 98 12.00 -9.10 1.38
N PRO A 99 12.06 -9.06 2.73
CA PRO A 99 11.78 -7.84 3.48
C PRO A 99 12.62 -6.65 3.01
N LEU A 100 12.06 -5.45 3.19
CA LEU A 100 12.78 -4.19 2.93
C LEU A 100 13.96 -4.00 3.88
N ILE A 101 15.01 -3.40 3.34
CA ILE A 101 16.08 -2.75 4.10
C ILE A 101 16.08 -1.25 3.80
N SER A 102 16.77 -0.45 4.62
CA SER A 102 16.77 1.02 4.50
C SER A 102 17.16 1.52 3.11
N ASP A 103 18.08 0.83 2.45
CA ASP A 103 18.69 1.27 1.20
C ASP A 103 17.88 0.83 -0.04
N ASP A 104 16.79 0.08 0.15
CA ASP A 104 15.94 -0.37 -0.95
C ASP A 104 15.08 0.75 -1.55
N VAL A 105 14.81 1.80 -0.77
CA VAL A 105 13.96 2.91 -1.19
C VAL A 105 14.76 4.20 -1.11
N GLU A 106 14.94 4.83 -2.26
CA GLU A 106 15.80 5.99 -2.42
C GLU A 106 15.03 7.30 -2.37
N GLU A 107 13.75 7.28 -2.74
CA GLU A 107 12.92 8.47 -2.90
C GLU A 107 11.77 8.49 -1.87
N VAL A 108 11.57 9.63 -1.21
CA VAL A 108 10.44 9.82 -0.28
C VAL A 108 9.09 9.60 -0.98
N GLY A 109 9.00 9.99 -2.26
CA GLY A 109 7.80 9.76 -3.08
C GLY A 109 7.42 8.27 -3.16
N THR A 110 8.41 7.39 -3.27
CA THR A 110 8.20 5.93 -3.27
C THR A 110 7.62 5.46 -1.95
N LEU A 111 8.13 5.93 -0.80
CA LEU A 111 7.56 5.60 0.51
C LEU A 111 6.09 6.02 0.61
N LEU A 112 5.74 7.23 0.15
CA LEU A 112 4.36 7.71 0.15
C LEU A 112 3.46 6.87 -0.78
N THR A 113 3.96 6.49 -1.95
CA THR A 113 3.25 5.61 -2.88
C THR A 113 3.00 4.24 -2.25
N LEU A 114 4.01 3.62 -1.66
CA LEU A 114 3.89 2.31 -1.00
C LEU A 114 2.87 2.36 0.14
N ARG A 115 2.92 3.40 0.98
CA ARG A 115 1.94 3.61 2.06
C ARG A 115 0.52 3.73 1.54
N LYS A 116 0.33 4.48 0.46
CA LYS A 116 -0.99 4.60 -0.19
C LYS A 116 -1.48 3.24 -0.71
N GLN A 117 -0.61 2.43 -1.30
CA GLN A 117 -0.97 1.10 -1.79
C GLN A 117 -1.30 0.13 -0.65
N VAL A 118 -0.55 0.19 0.47
CA VAL A 118 -0.86 -0.58 1.68
C VAL A 118 -2.22 -0.21 2.24
N LEU A 119 -2.55 1.09 2.35
CA LEU A 119 -3.92 1.52 2.73
C LEU A 119 -4.98 1.01 1.75
N GLY A 120 -4.69 1.09 0.45
CA GLY A 120 -5.50 0.54 -0.63
C GLY A 120 -5.89 -0.92 -0.39
N LEU A 121 -4.90 -1.72 -0.01
CA LEU A 121 -5.03 -3.16 0.19
C LEU A 121 -5.92 -3.53 1.38
N HIS A 122 -5.85 -2.78 2.49
CA HIS A 122 -6.59 -3.08 3.72
C HIS A 122 -8.03 -2.56 3.74
N LEU A 123 -8.29 -1.49 2.98
CA LEU A 123 -9.59 -0.83 2.96
C LEU A 123 -10.45 -1.31 1.80
N ASP A 124 -10.06 -2.41 1.17
CA ASP A 124 -10.75 -3.05 0.03
C ASP A 124 -11.06 -2.08 -1.12
N PHE A 125 -10.12 -1.16 -1.37
CA PHE A 125 -10.21 -0.31 -2.53
C PHE A 125 -9.74 -1.08 -3.76
N SER A 126 -10.64 -1.26 -4.73
CA SER A 126 -10.25 -1.58 -6.10
C SER A 126 -9.47 -0.40 -6.68
N MET A 127 -8.17 -0.35 -6.39
CA MET A 127 -7.23 0.43 -7.17
C MET A 127 -7.21 -0.23 -8.55
N ALA A 128 -7.76 0.43 -9.56
CA ALA A 128 -7.62 -0.01 -10.94
C ALA A 128 -6.13 -0.02 -11.30
N VAL A 129 -5.47 -1.16 -11.04
CA VAL A 129 -4.14 -1.47 -11.56
C VAL A 129 -4.34 -1.64 -13.06
N ALA A 130 -3.66 -0.80 -13.84
CA ALA A 130 -3.65 -0.90 -15.29
C ALA A 130 -3.46 -2.36 -15.72
N PRO A 131 -4.21 -2.86 -16.72
CA PRO A 131 -4.15 -4.26 -17.10
C PRO A 131 -2.70 -4.62 -17.44
N SER A 132 -2.17 -5.59 -16.71
CA SER A 132 -0.87 -6.18 -16.99
C SER A 132 -0.99 -6.85 -18.37
N THR A 133 -0.41 -6.24 -19.40
CA THR A 133 -0.42 -6.78 -20.75
C THR A 133 0.57 -7.94 -20.83
N SER A 134 0.15 -9.10 -20.34
CA SER A 134 0.83 -10.35 -20.65
C SER A 134 0.52 -10.69 -22.10
N GLY A 135 1.44 -10.28 -22.99
CA GLY A 135 1.37 -10.58 -24.41
C GLY A 135 1.45 -12.09 -24.66
N SER A 136 0.37 -12.65 -25.19
CA SER A 136 0.38 -13.97 -25.82
C SER A 136 0.28 -13.77 -27.33
N LYS A 137 1.40 -13.93 -28.03
CA LYS A 137 1.41 -14.13 -29.49
C LYS A 137 0.69 -15.45 -29.79
N PRO A 138 -0.38 -15.49 -30.60
CA PRO A 138 -0.85 -16.74 -31.17
C PRO A 138 0.06 -17.10 -32.33
N GLY A 139 0.79 -18.21 -32.21
CA GLY A 139 1.42 -18.86 -33.34
C GLY A 139 0.35 -19.34 -34.31
N GLN A 140 0.43 -18.91 -35.57
CA GLN A 140 -0.39 -19.46 -36.64
C GLN A 140 0.44 -20.54 -37.34
N ALA A 141 0.24 -21.79 -36.92
CA ALA A 141 0.67 -22.97 -37.66
C ALA A 141 -0.47 -23.45 -38.57
N ALA A 142 -0.06 -24.02 -39.69
CA ALA A 142 -0.82 -24.36 -40.89
C ALA A 142 -2.03 -25.29 -40.70
N ALA A 143 -2.99 -25.17 -41.62
CA ALA A 143 -3.82 -26.30 -42.05
C ALA A 143 -3.97 -26.26 -43.59
N ARG A 144 -3.57 -27.37 -44.21
CA ARG A 144 -3.83 -27.76 -45.60
C ARG A 144 -5.26 -28.29 -45.72
N GLY A 145 -5.87 -28.14 -46.89
CA GLY A 145 -7.14 -28.77 -47.28
C GLY A 145 -7.82 -27.99 -48.38
#